data_AF-A0AAW2LIU9-F1
#
_entry.id   AF-A0AAW2LIU9-F1
#
_cell.length_a   1.000
_cell.length_b   1.000
_cell.length_c   1.000
_cell.angle_alpha   90.00
_cell.angle_beta   90.00
_cell.angle_gamma   90.00
#
_symmetry.space_group_name_H-M   'P 1'
#
loop_
_entity.id
_entity.type
_entity.pdbx_description
1 polymer ?
#
loop_
_entity_poly.entity_id
_entity_poly.type
_entity_poly.pdbx_seq_one_letter_code
_entity_poly.pdbx_strand_id
1 'polypeptide(L)'
;MLKVPAHQVAGHRADGGKLGPLVDDSGRFYKPLQGDERGAREVAFYTSFSSDTKVPDHISRFFPKFYGTQLLEASDGSGMKPHVVLQDLTFSRVNPSVMDIKIGSRTWAQKSRQSKFKSV
;
A
#
# COMPACT_ATOMS: atom_id res chain seq x y z
N MET A 1 -1.88 18.17 -5.34
CA MET A 1 -0.44 18.20 -4.97
C MET A 1 -0.11 16.91 -4.23
N LEU A 2 1.09 16.34 -4.39
CA LEU A 2 1.51 15.15 -3.61
C LEU A 2 2.00 15.57 -2.22
N LYS A 3 1.62 14.82 -1.18
CA LYS A 3 2.01 15.07 0.21
C LYS A 3 2.12 13.77 1.01
N VAL A 4 2.85 13.79 2.12
CA VAL A 4 2.92 12.66 3.05
C VAL A 4 1.58 12.50 3.79
N PRO A 5 1.01 11.28 3.89
CA PRO A 5 -0.23 11.06 4.62
C PRO A 5 -0.03 11.23 6.14
N ALA A 6 -0.90 12.03 6.76
CA ALA A 6 -0.83 12.32 8.20
C ALA A 6 -1.15 11.12 9.10
N HIS A 7 -1.93 10.14 8.61
CA HIS A 7 -2.51 9.06 9.43
C HIS A 7 -2.00 7.66 9.06
N GLN A 8 -0.73 7.54 8.66
CA GLN A 8 -0.15 6.24 8.27
C GLN A 8 0.14 5.33 9.49
N VAL A 9 -0.50 4.16 9.50
CA VAL A 9 -0.41 3.16 10.60
C VAL A 9 0.15 1.79 10.19
N ALA A 10 0.18 1.47 8.89
CA ALA A 10 0.60 0.16 8.36
C ALA A 10 2.12 -0.06 8.25
N GLY A 11 2.92 0.63 9.07
CA GLY A 11 4.36 0.77 8.87
C GLY A 11 4.72 1.62 7.64
N HIS A 12 6.03 1.78 7.36
CA HIS A 12 6.55 2.58 6.23
C HIS A 12 6.13 4.06 6.26
N ARG A 13 6.26 4.73 7.42
CA ARG A 13 6.07 6.19 7.46
C ARG A 13 7.14 6.88 6.63
N ALA A 14 6.72 7.86 5.84
CA ALA A 14 7.63 8.74 5.09
C ALA A 14 8.17 9.85 6.02
N ASP A 15 8.76 9.47 7.16
CA ASP A 15 9.33 10.40 8.13
C ASP A 15 10.86 10.31 8.15
N GLY A 16 11.52 11.45 8.41
CA GLY A 16 12.97 11.52 8.61
C GLY A 16 13.82 10.99 7.44
N GLY A 17 13.40 11.23 6.19
CA GLY A 17 14.13 10.78 5.00
C GLY A 17 13.91 9.30 4.63
N LYS A 18 12.88 8.65 5.18
CA LYS A 18 12.51 7.29 4.81
C LYS A 18 11.53 7.26 3.64
N LEU A 19 11.71 6.28 2.77
CA LEU A 19 10.74 5.98 1.72
C LEU A 19 9.40 5.56 2.34
N GLY A 20 8.33 6.25 1.95
CA GLY A 20 6.99 5.93 2.38
C GLY A 20 5.94 6.43 1.38
N PRO A 21 4.66 6.25 1.69
CA PRO A 21 3.58 6.58 0.78
C PRO A 21 3.36 8.09 0.65
N LEU A 22 2.69 8.46 -0.44
CA LEU A 22 2.19 9.81 -0.70
C LEU A 22 0.67 9.76 -0.90
N VAL A 23 -0.01 10.89 -0.77
CA VAL A 23 -1.42 11.09 -1.14
C VAL A 23 -1.59 12.36 -1.96
N ASP A 24 -2.68 12.46 -2.72
CA ASP A 24 -3.07 13.67 -3.43
C ASP A 24 -4.43 14.24 -2.93
N ASP A 25 -4.84 15.36 -3.51
CA ASP A 25 -6.10 16.01 -3.19
C ASP A 25 -7.30 15.42 -3.98
N SER A 26 -7.08 14.32 -4.72
CA SER A 26 -8.09 13.59 -5.50
C SER A 26 -8.42 12.23 -4.88
N GLY A 27 -7.97 11.97 -3.65
CA GLY A 27 -8.24 10.73 -2.92
C GLY A 27 -7.43 9.53 -3.41
N ARG A 28 -6.21 9.75 -3.91
CA ARG A 28 -5.28 8.69 -4.30
C ARG A 28 -4.19 8.51 -3.27
N PHE A 29 -3.84 7.26 -3.02
CA PHE A 29 -2.75 6.80 -2.17
C PHE A 29 -1.68 6.12 -3.01
N TYR A 30 -0.46 6.64 -2.94
CA TYR A 30 0.68 6.23 -3.74
C TYR A 30 1.65 5.48 -2.84
N LYS A 31 1.64 4.15 -2.93
CA LYS A 31 2.52 3.31 -2.11
C LYS A 31 3.75 2.94 -2.93
N PRO A 32 4.98 3.28 -2.50
CA PRO A 32 6.18 2.92 -3.23
C PRO A 32 6.32 1.40 -3.29
N LEU A 33 6.67 0.87 -4.46
CA LEU A 33 6.95 -0.56 -4.58
C LEU A 33 8.20 -0.91 -3.80
N GLN A 34 8.09 -1.94 -2.97
CA GLN A 34 9.24 -2.49 -2.27
C GLN A 34 10.19 -3.15 -3.29
N GLY A 35 11.50 -2.98 -3.12
CA GLY A 35 12.51 -3.46 -4.08
C GLY A 35 12.70 -4.98 -4.14
N ASP A 36 11.85 -5.76 -3.48
CA ASP A 36 11.84 -7.23 -3.57
C ASP A 36 10.55 -7.72 -4.24
N GLU A 37 10.38 -9.05 -4.34
CA GLU A 37 9.21 -9.67 -4.97
C GLU A 37 7.87 -9.24 -4.35
N ARG A 38 7.84 -8.63 -3.15
CA ARG A 38 6.59 -8.20 -2.52
C ARG A 38 5.89 -7.12 -3.33
N GLY A 39 6.64 -6.13 -3.84
CA GLY A 39 6.07 -5.06 -4.65
C GLY A 39 5.44 -5.60 -5.94
N ALA A 40 6.17 -6.47 -6.64
CA ALA A 40 5.69 -7.10 -7.88
C ALA A 40 4.44 -7.98 -7.63
N ARG A 41 4.41 -8.74 -6.53
CA ARG A 41 3.24 -9.57 -6.16
C ARG A 41 2.02 -8.74 -5.81
N GLU A 42 2.19 -7.60 -5.14
CA GLU A 42 1.09 -6.69 -4.83
C GLU A 42 0.47 -6.11 -6.11
N VAL A 43 1.29 -5.67 -7.08
CA VAL A 43 0.79 -5.19 -8.38
C VAL A 43 0.10 -6.30 -9.16
N ALA A 44 0.66 -7.50 -9.18
CA ALA A 44 0.07 -8.64 -9.87
C ALA A 44 -1.31 -8.99 -9.26
N PHE A 45 -1.41 -8.98 -7.93
CA PHE A 45 -2.68 -9.20 -7.22
C PHE A 45 -3.73 -8.16 -7.59
N TYR A 46 -3.42 -6.87 -7.50
CA TYR A 46 -4.42 -5.84 -7.80
C TYR A 46 -4.81 -5.83 -9.27
N THR A 47 -3.87 -6.08 -10.19
CA THR A 47 -4.14 -6.16 -11.63
C THR A 47 -5.11 -7.29 -11.96
N SER A 48 -4.89 -8.49 -11.41
CA SER A 48 -5.81 -9.61 -11.63
C SER A 48 -7.14 -9.39 -10.93
N PHE A 49 -7.12 -8.96 -9.67
CA PHE A 49 -8.31 -8.75 -8.85
C PHE A 49 -9.25 -7.69 -9.42
N SER A 50 -8.72 -6.55 -9.88
CA SER A 50 -9.55 -5.45 -10.39
C SER A 50 -10.21 -5.74 -11.74
N SER A 51 -9.74 -6.77 -12.46
CA SER A 51 -10.27 -7.16 -13.78
C SER A 51 -11.07 -8.47 -13.73
N ASP A 52 -11.11 -9.15 -12.59
CA ASP A 52 -11.78 -10.44 -12.44
C ASP A 52 -13.29 -10.25 -12.22
N THR A 53 -14.06 -10.48 -13.29
CA THR A 53 -15.53 -10.41 -13.27
C THR A 53 -16.19 -11.52 -12.46
N LYS A 54 -15.44 -12.53 -12.00
CA LYS A 54 -15.96 -13.62 -11.16
C LYS A 54 -15.99 -13.24 -9.67
N VAL A 55 -15.27 -12.20 -9.26
CA VAL A 55 -15.27 -11.71 -7.88
C VAL A 55 -16.58 -10.94 -7.65
N PRO A 56 -17.44 -11.37 -6.70
CA PRO A 56 -18.69 -10.65 -6.44
C PRO A 56 -18.45 -9.24 -5.89
N ASP A 57 -19.34 -8.31 -6.23
CA ASP A 57 -19.24 -6.90 -5.80
C ASP A 57 -19.19 -6.73 -4.26
N HIS A 58 -19.93 -7.59 -3.54
CA HIS A 58 -19.94 -7.55 -2.08
C HIS A 58 -18.58 -7.96 -1.46
N ILE A 59 -17.71 -8.62 -2.23
CA ILE A 59 -16.33 -8.94 -1.84
C ILE A 59 -15.37 -7.84 -2.31
N SER A 60 -15.49 -7.39 -3.56
CA SER A 60 -14.58 -6.39 -4.14
C SER A 60 -14.58 -5.07 -3.38
N ARG A 61 -15.72 -4.68 -2.80
CA ARG A 61 -15.85 -3.47 -1.97
C ARG A 61 -14.98 -3.43 -0.70
N PHE A 62 -14.43 -4.56 -0.25
CA PHE A 62 -13.52 -4.60 0.91
C PHE A 62 -12.09 -4.19 0.56
N PHE A 63 -11.78 -4.03 -0.73
CA PHE A 63 -10.47 -3.65 -1.21
C PHE A 63 -10.46 -2.20 -1.69
N PRO A 64 -9.35 -1.45 -1.51
CA PRO A 64 -9.20 -0.14 -2.13
C PRO A 64 -9.30 -0.24 -3.65
N LYS A 65 -9.92 0.75 -4.29
CA LYS A 65 -9.90 0.85 -5.76
C LYS A 65 -8.44 0.92 -6.26
N PHE A 66 -8.13 0.11 -7.26
CA PHE A 66 -6.83 0.11 -7.94
C PHE A 66 -6.86 1.05 -9.15
N TYR A 67 -5.85 1.90 -9.27
CA TYR A 67 -5.71 2.87 -10.37
C TYR A 67 -4.50 2.58 -11.27
N GLY A 68 -3.82 1.45 -11.09
CA GLY A 68 -2.61 1.10 -11.82
C GLY A 68 -1.33 1.43 -11.06
N THR A 69 -0.23 1.53 -11.80
CA THR A 69 1.08 1.94 -11.28
C THR A 69 1.51 3.26 -11.91
N GLN A 70 2.35 4.01 -11.19
CA GLN A 70 2.87 5.29 -11.68
C GLN A 70 4.32 5.47 -11.24
N LEU A 71 5.15 6.03 -12.12
CA LEU A 71 6.50 6.46 -11.78
C LEU A 71 6.44 7.86 -11.16
N LEU A 72 6.95 8.02 -9.94
CA LEU A 72 6.90 9.27 -9.17
C LEU A 72 8.20 9.50 -8.42
N GLU A 73 8.50 10.77 -8.13
CA GLU A 73 9.61 11.13 -7.26
C GLU A 73 9.38 10.54 -5.87
N ALA A 74 10.36 9.79 -5.37
CA ALA A 74 10.27 9.14 -4.08
C ALA A 74 10.23 10.15 -2.92
N SER A 75 9.46 9.83 -1.88
CA SER A 75 9.30 10.71 -0.70
C SER A 75 10.59 10.99 0.07
N ASP A 76 11.62 10.16 -0.13
CA ASP A 76 12.94 10.29 0.48
C ASP A 76 13.96 11.04 -0.40
N GLY A 77 13.54 11.51 -1.58
CA GLY A 77 14.42 12.19 -2.53
C GLY A 77 15.41 11.27 -3.25
N SER A 78 15.21 9.95 -3.21
CA SER A 78 16.08 8.98 -3.90
C SER A 78 15.80 8.84 -5.40
N GLY A 79 15.09 9.80 -6.00
CA GLY A 79 14.71 9.84 -7.41
C GLY A 79 13.39 9.14 -7.73
N MET A 80 13.14 8.96 -9.03
CA MET A 80 11.93 8.35 -9.54
C MET A 80 11.80 6.86 -9.15
N LYS A 81 10.69 6.49 -8.53
CA LYS A 81 10.34 5.12 -8.16
C LYS A 81 8.93 4.73 -8.60
N PRO A 82 8.70 3.45 -8.92
CA PRO A 82 7.35 2.97 -9.20
C PRO A 82 6.52 2.93 -7.91
N HIS A 83 5.28 3.36 -8.02
CA HIS A 83 4.27 3.34 -6.97
C HIS A 83 3.05 2.57 -7.45
N VAL A 84 2.45 1.78 -6.57
CA VAL A 84 1.07 1.28 -6.76
C VAL A 84 0.11 2.39 -6.34
N VAL A 85 -0.88 2.68 -7.18
CA VAL A 85 -1.87 3.75 -6.95
C VAL A 85 -3.19 3.13 -6.50
N LEU A 86 -3.57 3.42 -5.26
CA LEU A 86 -4.76 2.89 -4.60
C LEU A 86 -5.68 4.03 -4.15
N GLN A 87 -6.91 3.70 -3.76
CA GLN A 87 -7.80 4.65 -3.11
C GLN A 87 -7.27 5.06 -1.73
N ASP A 88 -7.24 6.35 -1.44
CA ASP A 88 -7.06 6.85 -0.08
C ASP A 88 -8.37 6.67 0.71
N LEU A 89 -8.37 5.69 1.62
CA LEU A 89 -9.53 5.33 2.44
C LEU A 89 -9.86 6.41 3.50
N THR A 90 -8.92 7.29 3.80
CA THR A 90 -9.08 8.37 4.78
C THR A 90 -9.48 9.70 4.14
N PHE A 91 -9.46 9.77 2.80
CA PHE A 91 -9.87 10.96 2.06
C PHE A 91 -11.28 11.40 2.46
N SER A 92 -11.48 12.72 2.62
CA SER A 92 -12.73 13.37 3.07
C SER A 92 -13.20 13.04 4.49
N ARG A 93 -12.43 12.30 5.29
CA ARG A 93 -12.73 12.08 6.72
C ARG A 93 -12.13 13.23 7.53
N VAL A 94 -12.95 13.88 8.36
CA VAL A 94 -12.48 15.02 9.19
C VAL A 94 -11.51 14.56 10.29
N ASN A 95 -11.85 13.47 11.00
CA ASN A 95 -11.05 12.92 12.09
C ASN A 95 -10.98 11.38 11.96
N PRO A 96 -10.26 10.84 10.97
CA PRO A 96 -10.17 9.40 10.78
C PRO A 96 -9.40 8.74 11.95
N SER A 97 -9.98 7.69 12.51
CA SER A 97 -9.27 6.77 13.42
C SER A 97 -8.92 5.51 12.65
N VAL A 98 -7.63 5.17 12.60
CA VAL A 98 -7.12 4.07 11.76
C VAL A 98 -6.38 3.05 12.62
N MET A 99 -6.66 1.77 12.39
CA MET A 99 -5.98 0.65 13.01
C MET A 99 -5.57 -0.34 11.92
N ASP A 100 -4.33 -0.82 11.96
CA ASP A 100 -3.86 -1.92 11.12
C ASP A 100 -3.92 -3.22 11.94
N ILE A 101 -4.69 -4.20 11.46
CA ILE A 101 -4.80 -5.52 12.07
C ILE A 101 -4.31 -6.55 11.07
N LYS A 102 -3.18 -7.19 11.37
CA LYS A 102 -2.63 -8.27 10.54
C LYS A 102 -3.41 -9.56 10.76
N ILE A 103 -3.89 -10.16 9.66
CA ILE A 103 -4.72 -11.38 9.68
C ILE A 103 -3.92 -12.60 9.20
N GLY A 104 -4.15 -13.74 9.85
CA GLY A 104 -3.60 -15.05 9.49
C GLY A 104 -2.92 -15.76 10.67
N SER A 105 -3.03 -17.09 10.74
CA SER A 105 -2.35 -17.90 11.77
C SER A 105 -0.83 -17.94 11.62
N ARG A 106 -0.32 -17.52 10.45
CA ARG A 106 1.10 -17.37 10.13
C ARG A 106 1.30 -16.08 9.36
N THR A 107 2.21 -15.23 9.81
CA THR A 107 2.49 -13.92 9.21
C THR A 107 3.78 -13.89 8.41
N TRP A 108 4.31 -15.05 8.04
CA TRP A 108 5.51 -15.22 7.25
C TRP A 108 5.18 -16.07 6.01
N ALA A 109 5.83 -15.77 4.89
CA ALA A 109 5.66 -16.57 3.67
C ALA A 109 6.27 -17.96 3.86
N GLN A 110 5.72 -19.01 3.24
CA GLN A 110 6.24 -20.38 3.37
C GLN A 110 7.72 -20.53 2.96
N LYS A 111 8.22 -19.62 2.11
CA LYS A 111 9.63 -19.53 1.69
C LYS A 111 10.45 -18.47 2.46
N SER A 112 9.96 -17.93 3.57
CA SER A 112 10.70 -16.94 4.34
C SER A 112 11.89 -17.57 5.05
N ARG A 113 13.07 -16.93 4.94
CA ARG A 113 14.24 -17.30 5.76
C ARG A 113 13.91 -17.20 7.25
N GLN A 114 14.45 -18.11 8.06
CA GLN A 114 14.15 -18.19 9.50
C GLN A 114 14.47 -16.90 10.27
N SER A 115 15.44 -16.10 9.80
CA SER A 115 15.80 -14.81 10.42
C SER A 115 14.70 -13.74 10.37
N LYS A 116 13.59 -13.99 9.67
CA LYS A 116 12.42 -13.10 9.62
C LYS A 116 11.31 -13.49 10.61
N PHE A 117 11.47 -14.56 11.37
CA PHE A 117 10.58 -14.86 12.50
C PHE A 117 10.86 -13.85 13.61
N LYS A 118 9.96 -12.89 13.79
CA LYS A 118 9.93 -12.13 15.04
C LYS A 118 9.09 -12.93 16.01
N SER A 119 9.70 -13.39 17.10
CA SER A 119 8.97 -13.88 18.27
C SER A 119 8.00 -12.77 18.71
N VAL A 120 6.74 -13.15 18.91
CA VAL A 120 5.72 -12.27 19.49
C VAL A 120 6.05 -12.03 20.95
#